data_AF-A0A0C9QK93-F1
#
_entry.id   AF-A0A0C9QK93-F1
#
_cell.length_a   1.000
_cell.length_b   1.000
_cell.length_c   1.000
_cell.angle_alpha   90.00
_cell.angle_beta   90.00
_cell.angle_gamma   90.00
#
_symmetry.space_group_name_H-M   'P 1'
#
loop_
_entity.id
_entity.type
_entity.pdbx_description
1 polymer ?
#
loop_
_entity_poly.entity_id
_entity_poly.type
_entity_poly.pdbx_seq_one_letter_code
_entity_poly.pdbx_strand_id
1 'polypeptide(L)'
;RKQWLLFPPDSGKILQETRVPYEESTIYSRLNFFCPSTYEEDCLLKIERGPMRVVLTPGDVLFVPRGWWHFVESLEVSVSVNVWLPLASDCQNRLREALVKLIIERIGKGLPAVREDVPYRLEEILELIEKCISDCEKLREEPPEEMIHKKIRKTPWTPPDLSREFKNFVKLGNYLGREELRLFLHQQRHRFPVCENEKIQESTVEYLNRDENILKKITDTLCHSEIITRVVDTLLKKD
;
A
#
# COMPACT_ATOMS: atom_id res chain seq x y z
N ARG A 1 -0.01 -10.07 20.06
CA ARG A 1 -0.66 -8.77 19.79
C ARG A 1 0.04 -8.08 18.62
N LYS A 2 -0.71 -7.41 17.74
CA LYS A 2 -0.16 -6.63 16.61
C LYS A 2 -0.67 -5.21 16.64
N GLN A 3 0.23 -4.24 16.57
CA GLN A 3 -0.09 -2.82 16.44
C GLN A 3 -0.18 -2.44 14.97
N TRP A 4 -1.22 -1.71 14.62
CA TRP A 4 -1.50 -1.17 13.30
C TRP A 4 -1.59 0.34 13.38
N LEU A 5 -0.93 1.03 12.45
CA LEU A 5 -1.18 2.43 12.13
C LEU A 5 -1.79 2.47 10.73
N LEU A 6 -2.99 3.03 10.61
CA LEU A 6 -3.72 3.13 9.35
C LEU A 6 -3.80 4.59 8.91
N PHE A 7 -3.45 4.87 7.65
CA PHE A 7 -3.58 6.21 7.07
C PHE A 7 -4.52 6.18 5.85
N PRO A 8 -5.27 7.26 5.62
CA PRO A 8 -6.19 7.32 4.49
C PRO A 8 -5.43 7.29 3.15
N PRO A 9 -6.07 6.82 2.06
CA PRO A 9 -5.39 6.59 0.77
C PRO A 9 -4.68 7.80 0.17
N ASP A 10 -5.16 9.01 0.46
CA ASP A 10 -4.60 10.30 0.02
C ASP A 10 -3.30 10.70 0.74
N SER A 11 -2.84 9.90 1.72
CA SER A 11 -1.61 10.17 2.48
C SER A 11 -0.32 9.91 1.70
N GLY A 12 -0.40 9.29 0.51
CA GLY A 12 0.77 8.79 -0.24
C GLY A 12 1.86 9.83 -0.51
N LYS A 13 1.47 11.09 -0.80
CA LYS A 13 2.42 12.18 -1.02
C LYS A 13 3.25 12.53 0.23
N ILE A 14 2.62 12.56 1.41
CA ILE A 14 3.31 12.84 2.68
C ILE A 14 4.14 11.63 3.10
N LEU A 15 3.60 10.43 2.88
CA LEU A 15 4.27 9.16 3.11
C LEU A 15 5.42 8.88 2.12
N GLN A 16 5.67 9.78 1.18
CA GLN A 16 6.73 9.68 0.18
C GLN A 16 6.68 8.33 -0.56
N GLU A 17 5.52 8.03 -1.15
CA GLU A 17 5.27 6.78 -1.86
C GLU A 17 6.41 6.36 -2.81
N THR A 18 6.69 5.06 -2.82
CA THR A 18 7.75 4.46 -3.63
C THR A 18 7.38 3.03 -4.03
N ARG A 19 7.66 2.67 -5.28
CA ARG A 19 7.58 1.28 -5.77
C ARG A 19 8.94 0.59 -5.75
N VAL A 20 9.84 1.06 -4.90
CA VAL A 20 11.21 0.57 -4.74
C VAL A 20 11.38 0.09 -3.30
N PRO A 21 11.78 -1.18 -3.06
CA PRO A 21 11.91 -2.25 -4.06
C PRO A 21 10.58 -2.55 -4.77
N TYR A 22 10.62 -3.07 -6.00
CA TYR A 22 9.37 -3.41 -6.69
C TYR A 22 8.82 -4.72 -6.15
N GLU A 23 7.59 -4.67 -5.66
CA GLU A 23 6.80 -5.84 -5.28
C GLU A 23 5.40 -5.66 -5.86
N GLU A 24 4.87 -6.72 -6.46
CA GLU A 24 3.56 -6.70 -7.09
C GLU A 24 2.47 -6.30 -6.09
N SER A 25 1.57 -5.40 -6.50
CA SER A 25 0.46 -4.92 -5.65
C SER A 25 0.89 -4.21 -4.37
N THR A 26 2.15 -3.79 -4.25
CA THR A 26 2.68 -3.12 -3.05
C THR A 26 3.29 -1.76 -3.42
N ILE A 27 2.93 -0.75 -2.64
CA ILE A 27 3.55 0.57 -2.66
C ILE A 27 4.01 0.86 -1.24
N TYR A 28 5.28 1.24 -1.09
CA TYR A 28 5.90 1.48 0.20
C TYR A 28 5.95 2.96 0.51
N SER A 29 6.08 3.27 1.81
CA SER A 29 6.49 4.58 2.30
C SER A 29 8.01 4.61 2.41
N ARG A 30 8.65 5.74 2.08
CA ARG A 30 10.08 5.95 2.38
C ARG A 30 10.35 6.25 3.85
N LEU A 31 9.31 6.54 4.64
CA LEU A 31 9.45 6.95 6.03
C LEU A 31 9.54 5.71 6.93
N ASN A 32 10.49 5.72 7.84
CA ASN A 32 10.66 4.71 8.87
C ASN A 32 9.74 4.98 10.06
N PHE A 33 8.78 4.10 10.31
CA PHE A 33 7.86 4.18 11.45
C PHE A 33 8.37 3.47 12.71
N PHE A 34 9.32 2.55 12.53
CA PHE A 34 9.82 1.69 13.60
C PHE A 34 10.90 2.38 14.43
N CYS A 35 11.74 3.19 13.79
CA CYS A 35 12.77 4.01 14.42
C CYS A 35 13.00 5.29 13.61
N PRO A 36 12.03 6.25 13.61
CA PRO A 36 12.10 7.45 12.80
C PRO A 36 13.26 8.37 13.22
N SER A 37 13.90 9.01 12.24
CA SER A 37 14.75 10.19 12.43
C SER A 37 13.91 11.44 12.73
N THR A 38 14.54 12.53 13.22
CA THR A 38 13.82 13.81 13.44
C THR A 38 13.08 14.29 12.20
N TYR A 39 13.71 14.13 11.03
CA TYR A 39 13.13 14.54 9.75
C TYR A 39 11.86 13.74 9.42
N GLU A 40 11.89 12.43 9.65
CA GLU A 40 10.73 11.56 9.41
C GLU A 40 9.61 11.86 10.41
N GLU A 41 9.94 12.13 11.69
CA GLU A 41 8.97 12.61 12.69
C GLU A 41 8.25 13.87 12.19
N ASP A 42 9.00 14.88 11.75
CA ASP A 42 8.46 16.14 11.23
C ASP A 42 7.59 15.94 9.98
N CYS A 43 7.96 14.99 9.11
CA CYS A 43 7.16 14.62 7.95
C CYS A 43 5.84 13.95 8.34
N LEU A 44 5.86 13.00 9.27
CA LEU A 44 4.67 12.27 9.73
C LEU A 44 3.68 13.18 10.48
N LEU A 45 4.18 14.17 11.21
CA LEU A 45 3.35 15.15 11.91
C LEU A 45 2.58 16.11 10.99
N LYS A 46 2.92 16.16 9.69
CA LYS A 46 2.19 16.96 8.68
C LYS A 46 0.89 16.28 8.22
N ILE A 47 0.65 15.02 8.58
CA ILE A 47 -0.57 14.31 8.22
C ILE A 47 -1.73 14.84 9.09
N GLU A 48 -2.62 15.64 8.51
CA GLU A 48 -3.64 16.41 9.25
C GLU A 48 -4.52 15.57 10.18
N ARG A 49 -5.01 14.42 9.69
CA ARG A 49 -5.91 13.54 10.47
C ARG A 49 -5.17 12.61 11.41
N GLY A 50 -3.83 12.53 11.31
CA GLY A 50 -3.03 11.49 11.96
C GLY A 50 -3.41 10.07 11.52
N PRO A 51 -2.68 9.04 11.99
CA PRO A 51 -3.08 7.66 11.79
C PRO A 51 -4.19 7.25 12.75
N MET A 52 -5.01 6.30 12.30
CA MET A 52 -5.79 5.47 13.21
C MET A 52 -4.88 4.40 13.82
N ARG A 53 -4.80 4.34 15.16
CA ARG A 53 -4.00 3.33 15.87
C ARG A 53 -4.90 2.23 16.42
N VAL A 54 -4.55 0.98 16.11
CA VAL A 54 -5.26 -0.21 16.59
C VAL A 54 -4.27 -1.23 17.12
N VAL A 55 -4.54 -1.83 18.28
CA VAL A 55 -3.77 -2.98 18.78
C VAL A 55 -4.68 -4.19 18.78
N LEU A 56 -4.38 -5.16 17.91
CA LEU A 56 -5.12 -6.41 17.79
C LEU A 56 -4.65 -7.43 18.82
N THR A 57 -5.61 -8.05 19.48
CA THR A 57 -5.48 -9.17 20.40
C THR A 57 -6.04 -10.46 19.76
N PRO A 58 -5.73 -11.66 20.30
CA PRO A 58 -6.28 -12.90 19.76
C PRO A 58 -7.82 -12.88 19.67
N GLY A 59 -8.35 -13.16 18.49
CA GLY A 59 -9.80 -13.13 18.21
C GLY A 59 -10.31 -11.83 17.60
N ASP A 60 -9.53 -10.74 17.63
CA ASP A 60 -9.91 -9.50 16.96
C ASP A 60 -9.77 -9.62 15.44
N VAL A 61 -10.68 -8.97 14.71
CA VAL A 61 -10.65 -8.85 13.25
C VAL A 61 -10.57 -7.38 12.88
N LEU A 62 -9.57 -7.02 12.08
CA LEU A 62 -9.42 -5.67 11.53
C LEU A 62 -9.89 -5.64 10.08
N PHE A 63 -10.87 -4.80 9.78
CA PHE A 63 -11.23 -4.48 8.41
C PHE A 63 -10.34 -3.34 7.91
N VAL A 64 -9.53 -3.62 6.88
CA VAL A 64 -8.68 -2.63 6.21
C VAL A 64 -9.32 -2.31 4.86
N PRO A 65 -9.85 -1.09 4.65
CA PRO A 65 -10.44 -0.74 3.37
C PRO A 65 -9.37 -0.66 2.27
N ARG A 66 -9.76 -0.93 1.02
CA ARG A 66 -8.86 -0.85 -0.14
C ARG A 66 -8.16 0.51 -0.21
N GLY A 67 -6.86 0.47 -0.50
CA GLY A 67 -6.01 1.65 -0.72
C GLY A 67 -5.53 2.33 0.56
N TRP A 68 -5.90 1.83 1.75
CA TRP A 68 -5.40 2.38 3.00
C TRP A 68 -3.95 1.97 3.24
N TRP A 69 -3.14 2.95 3.58
CA TRP A 69 -1.77 2.75 4.01
C TRP A 69 -1.77 2.13 5.40
N HIS A 70 -0.86 1.19 5.64
CA HIS A 70 -0.77 0.54 6.93
C HIS A 70 0.67 0.23 7.32
N PHE A 71 1.02 0.53 8.57
CA PHE A 71 2.24 0.05 9.21
C PHE A 71 1.84 -0.96 10.29
N VAL A 72 2.52 -2.12 10.32
CA VAL A 72 2.20 -3.23 11.22
C VAL A 72 3.42 -3.61 12.02
N GLU A 73 3.26 -3.67 13.33
CA GLU A 73 4.32 -4.03 14.27
C GLU A 73 3.85 -5.16 15.19
N SER A 74 4.63 -6.23 15.31
CA SER A 74 4.35 -7.29 16.28
C SER A 74 4.92 -6.91 17.64
N LEU A 75 4.05 -6.71 18.63
CA LEU A 75 4.47 -6.32 20.00
C LEU A 75 5.00 -7.50 20.82
N GLU A 76 4.67 -8.72 20.38
CA GLU A 76 5.07 -10.00 20.94
C GLU A 76 4.96 -11.04 19.82
N VAL A 77 5.45 -12.27 20.06
CA VAL A 77 5.28 -13.39 19.10
C VAL A 77 3.80 -13.51 18.75
N SER A 78 3.48 -13.42 17.46
CA SER A 78 2.09 -13.36 17.01
C SER A 78 1.90 -14.03 15.66
N VAL A 79 0.74 -14.67 15.51
CA VAL A 79 0.27 -15.28 14.26
C VAL A 79 -1.01 -14.56 13.85
N SER A 80 -1.15 -14.28 12.55
CA SER A 80 -2.35 -13.65 11.98
C SER A 80 -2.72 -14.31 10.66
N VAL A 81 -4.01 -14.38 10.38
CA VAL A 81 -4.56 -14.81 9.09
C VAL A 81 -5.32 -13.64 8.50
N ASN A 82 -5.07 -13.33 7.22
CA ASN A 82 -5.79 -12.32 6.46
C ASN A 82 -6.59 -12.96 5.32
N VAL A 83 -7.72 -12.36 5.00
CA VAL A 83 -8.57 -12.75 3.87
C VAL A 83 -8.76 -11.54 2.97
N TRP A 84 -8.40 -11.68 1.70
CA TRP A 84 -8.59 -10.65 0.68
C TRP A 84 -9.92 -10.91 -0.02
N LEU A 85 -10.80 -9.91 0.03
CA LEU A 85 -12.12 -10.01 -0.58
C LEU A 85 -12.05 -9.52 -2.03
N PRO A 86 -12.57 -10.28 -3.02
CA PRO A 86 -12.57 -9.84 -4.40
C PRO A 86 -13.47 -8.61 -4.57
N LEU A 87 -13.00 -7.66 -5.36
CA LEU A 87 -13.73 -6.45 -5.73
C LEU A 87 -13.87 -6.38 -7.25
N ALA A 88 -14.96 -5.77 -7.73
CA ALA A 88 -15.17 -5.55 -9.16
C ALA A 88 -14.04 -4.75 -9.81
N SER A 89 -13.33 -3.91 -9.05
CA SER A 89 -12.17 -3.16 -9.52
C SER A 89 -10.89 -3.98 -9.69
N ASP A 90 -10.85 -5.23 -9.21
CA ASP A 90 -9.62 -6.02 -9.15
C ASP A 90 -9.10 -6.41 -10.53
N CYS A 91 -9.97 -6.60 -11.51
CA CYS A 91 -9.55 -6.87 -12.89
C CYS A 91 -8.68 -5.74 -13.45
N GLN A 92 -9.16 -4.49 -13.32
CA GLN A 92 -8.39 -3.31 -13.75
C GLN A 92 -7.11 -3.16 -12.92
N ASN A 93 -7.15 -3.45 -11.61
CA ASN A 93 -5.94 -3.36 -10.78
C ASN A 93 -4.88 -4.38 -11.19
N ARG A 94 -5.27 -5.62 -11.50
CA ARG A 94 -4.34 -6.64 -12.03
C ARG A 94 -3.73 -6.20 -13.36
N LEU A 95 -4.52 -5.61 -14.25
CA LEU A 95 -4.00 -5.03 -15.50
C LEU A 95 -3.01 -3.89 -15.24
N ARG A 96 -3.32 -2.98 -14.31
CA ARG A 96 -2.40 -1.91 -13.89
C ARG A 96 -1.07 -2.47 -13.38
N GLU A 97 -1.11 -3.48 -12.50
CA GLU A 97 0.10 -4.09 -11.95
C GLU A 97 0.90 -4.86 -13.01
N ALA A 98 0.25 -5.56 -13.95
CA ALA A 98 0.93 -6.21 -15.07
C ALA A 98 1.66 -5.21 -15.99
N LEU A 99 1.07 -4.04 -16.22
CA LEU A 99 1.73 -2.95 -16.96
C LEU A 99 2.92 -2.36 -16.20
N VAL A 100 2.79 -2.15 -14.89
CA VAL A 100 3.91 -1.71 -14.05
C VAL A 100 5.03 -2.75 -14.07
N LYS A 101 4.69 -4.04 -13.98
CA LYS A 101 5.65 -5.14 -14.08
C LYS A 101 6.42 -5.09 -15.39
N LEU A 102 5.72 -4.91 -16.52
CA LEU A 102 6.37 -4.75 -17.83
C LEU A 102 7.36 -3.58 -17.84
N ILE A 103 6.98 -2.42 -17.29
CA ILE A 103 7.84 -1.23 -17.24
C ILE A 103 9.07 -1.49 -16.37
N ILE A 104 8.90 -2.07 -15.19
CA ILE A 104 10.00 -2.35 -14.26
C ILE A 104 10.99 -3.36 -14.88
N GLU A 105 10.50 -4.43 -15.50
CA GLU A 105 11.34 -5.47 -16.12
C GLU A 105 12.09 -4.98 -17.36
N ARG A 106 11.46 -4.09 -18.16
CA ARG A 106 12.03 -3.66 -19.45
C ARG A 106 12.83 -2.37 -19.36
N ILE A 107 12.41 -1.45 -18.49
CA ILE A 107 12.97 -0.11 -18.35
C ILE A 107 13.72 0.02 -17.02
N GLY A 108 13.19 -0.55 -15.94
CA GLY A 108 13.84 -0.52 -14.62
C GLY A 108 15.06 -1.45 -14.47
N LYS A 109 15.42 -2.22 -15.50
CA LYS A 109 16.57 -3.12 -15.48
C LYS A 109 17.86 -2.37 -15.13
N GLY A 110 18.51 -2.77 -14.04
CA GLY A 110 19.71 -2.11 -13.52
C GLY A 110 19.45 -1.18 -12.32
N LEU A 111 18.20 -0.99 -11.90
CA LEU A 111 17.92 -0.40 -10.60
C LEU A 111 18.16 -1.45 -9.50
N PRO A 112 18.84 -1.10 -8.37
CA PRO A 112 19.08 -2.00 -7.23
C PRO A 112 17.80 -2.64 -6.65
N ALA A 113 16.65 -2.06 -6.99
CA ALA A 113 15.30 -2.39 -6.56
C ALA A 113 14.64 -3.55 -7.31
N VAL A 114 15.16 -3.93 -8.48
CA VAL A 114 14.64 -5.02 -9.30
C VAL A 114 15.42 -6.27 -8.91
N ARG A 115 14.79 -7.18 -8.17
CA ARG A 115 15.43 -8.43 -7.75
C ARG A 115 16.03 -9.12 -8.96
N GLU A 116 17.28 -9.56 -8.87
CA GLU A 116 17.97 -10.33 -9.92
C GLU A 116 17.41 -11.76 -10.10
N ASP A 117 16.24 -12.05 -9.50
CA ASP A 117 15.58 -13.34 -9.63
C ASP A 117 14.99 -13.47 -11.04
N VAL A 118 15.20 -14.63 -11.66
CA VAL A 118 14.84 -15.05 -13.02
C VAL A 118 13.96 -14.04 -13.79
N PRO A 119 14.52 -13.31 -14.78
CA PRO A 119 13.76 -12.29 -15.49
C PRO A 119 12.57 -12.93 -16.21
N TYR A 120 11.37 -12.38 -15.97
CA TYR A 120 10.18 -12.79 -16.70
C TYR A 120 10.40 -12.58 -18.20
N ARG A 121 10.04 -13.57 -19.00
CA ARG A 121 10.11 -13.42 -20.45
C ARG A 121 9.06 -12.41 -20.90
N LEU A 122 9.36 -11.66 -21.96
CA LEU A 122 8.40 -10.68 -22.50
C LEU A 122 7.08 -11.35 -22.86
N GLU A 123 7.17 -12.54 -23.46
CA GLU A 123 6.04 -13.38 -23.84
C GLU A 123 5.11 -13.65 -22.64
N GLU A 124 5.67 -14.03 -21.49
CA GLU A 124 4.90 -14.34 -20.26
C GLU A 124 4.17 -13.10 -19.71
N ILE A 125 4.82 -11.94 -19.75
CA ILE A 125 4.20 -10.68 -19.30
C ILE A 125 3.08 -10.25 -20.25
N LEU A 126 3.27 -10.41 -21.56
CA LEU A 126 2.24 -10.11 -22.55
C LEU A 126 1.03 -11.04 -22.41
N GLU A 127 1.25 -12.34 -22.23
CA GLU A 127 0.18 -13.31 -21.93
C GLU A 127 -0.61 -12.93 -20.67
N LEU A 128 0.09 -12.46 -19.62
CA LEU A 128 -0.56 -11.96 -18.40
C LEU A 128 -1.43 -10.72 -18.67
N ILE A 129 -0.93 -9.77 -19.48
CA ILE A 129 -1.67 -8.57 -19.88
C ILE A 129 -2.92 -8.95 -20.68
N GLU A 130 -2.78 -9.82 -21.69
CA GLU A 130 -3.90 -10.31 -22.51
C GLU A 130 -4.96 -10.99 -21.66
N LYS A 131 -4.55 -11.84 -20.71
CA LYS A 131 -5.47 -12.46 -19.75
C LYS A 131 -6.20 -11.42 -18.91
N CYS A 132 -5.51 -10.39 -18.42
CA CYS A 132 -6.12 -9.33 -17.64
C CYS A 132 -7.12 -8.50 -18.45
N ILE A 133 -6.84 -8.25 -19.74
CA ILE A 133 -7.76 -7.59 -20.66
C ILE A 133 -9.02 -8.45 -20.84
N SER A 134 -8.86 -9.74 -21.14
CA SER A 134 -9.98 -10.67 -21.30
C SER A 134 -10.86 -10.77 -20.04
N ASP A 135 -10.25 -10.81 -18.86
CA ASP A 135 -10.98 -10.77 -17.58
C ASP A 135 -11.78 -9.47 -17.41
N CYS A 136 -11.20 -8.32 -17.79
CA CYS A 136 -11.88 -7.03 -17.74
C CYS A 136 -13.07 -6.96 -18.71
N GLU A 137 -12.93 -7.54 -19.90
CA GLU A 137 -13.99 -7.58 -20.91
C GLU A 137 -15.15 -8.48 -20.48
N LYS A 138 -14.85 -9.69 -19.97
CA LYS A 138 -15.88 -10.62 -19.45
C LYS A 138 -16.71 -9.98 -18.35
N LEU A 139 -16.07 -9.31 -17.39
CA LEU A 139 -16.78 -8.60 -16.30
C LEU A 139 -17.64 -7.43 -16.79
N ARG A 140 -17.38 -6.87 -17.97
CA ARG A 140 -18.26 -5.84 -18.58
C ARG A 140 -19.46 -6.46 -19.29
N GLU A 141 -19.31 -7.67 -19.80
CA GLU A 141 -20.34 -8.39 -20.56
C GLU A 141 -21.25 -9.24 -19.66
N GLU A 142 -20.75 -9.65 -18.50
CA GLU A 142 -21.58 -10.25 -17.46
C GLU A 142 -22.66 -9.24 -17.02
N PRO A 143 -23.95 -9.61 -17.04
CA PRO A 143 -24.96 -8.80 -16.36
C PRO A 143 -24.48 -8.65 -14.92
N PRO A 144 -24.64 -7.46 -14.29
CA PRO A 144 -24.20 -7.25 -12.92
C PRO A 144 -24.74 -8.43 -12.12
N GLU A 145 -23.83 -9.27 -11.61
CA GLU A 145 -24.20 -10.50 -10.93
C GLU A 145 -25.40 -10.15 -10.05
N GLU A 146 -26.49 -10.90 -10.19
CA GLU A 146 -27.58 -10.82 -9.23
C GLU A 146 -26.93 -11.12 -7.88
N MET A 147 -26.49 -10.04 -7.20
CA MET A 147 -26.02 -10.08 -5.84
C MET A 147 -27.17 -10.74 -5.13
N ILE A 148 -26.94 -11.98 -4.73
CA ILE A 148 -27.85 -12.87 -4.03
C ILE A 148 -28.88 -12.00 -3.32
N HIS A 149 -30.17 -12.13 -3.68
CA HIS A 149 -31.32 -11.34 -3.23
C HIS A 149 -31.53 -11.22 -1.70
N LYS A 150 -30.50 -11.35 -0.87
CA LYS A 150 -30.40 -10.73 0.45
C LYS A 150 -30.43 -9.22 0.28
N LYS A 151 -31.65 -8.68 0.13
CA LYS A 151 -32.05 -7.28 0.30
C LYS A 151 -30.87 -6.39 0.71
N ILE A 152 -30.09 -5.93 -0.25
CA ILE A 152 -29.11 -4.89 0.00
C ILE A 152 -29.97 -3.70 0.43
N ARG A 153 -29.88 -3.35 1.71
CA ARG A 153 -30.60 -2.19 2.24
C ARG A 153 -30.26 -1.00 1.35
N LYS A 154 -31.27 -0.19 1.01
CA LYS A 154 -31.13 0.99 0.13
C LYS A 154 -30.09 2.00 0.62
N THR A 155 -29.72 1.94 1.91
CA THR A 155 -28.66 2.75 2.51
C THR A 155 -27.49 1.84 2.93
N PRO A 156 -26.27 2.09 2.42
CA PRO A 156 -25.08 1.37 2.89
C PRO A 156 -24.83 1.70 4.36
N TRP A 157 -24.40 0.70 5.13
CA TRP A 157 -24.05 0.89 6.53
C TRP A 157 -22.76 1.72 6.63
N THR A 158 -22.80 2.78 7.43
CA THR A 158 -21.57 3.48 7.81
C THR A 158 -20.89 2.77 9.00
N PRO A 159 -19.58 2.96 9.22
CA PRO A 159 -18.92 2.42 10.42
C PRO A 159 -19.64 2.82 11.73
N PRO A 160 -20.09 4.07 11.93
CA PRO A 160 -20.93 4.43 13.07
C PRO A 160 -22.23 3.65 13.18
N ASP A 161 -22.90 3.35 12.06
CA ASP A 161 -24.13 2.54 12.08
C ASP A 161 -23.83 1.12 12.57
N LEU A 162 -22.75 0.50 12.06
CA LEU A 162 -22.35 -0.85 12.46
C LEU A 162 -21.97 -0.91 13.94
N SER A 163 -21.24 0.09 14.44
CA SER A 163 -20.88 0.16 15.86
C SER A 163 -22.10 0.40 16.75
N ARG A 164 -23.12 1.11 16.28
CA ARG A 164 -24.38 1.31 17.03
C ARG A 164 -25.21 0.03 17.10
N GLU A 165 -25.34 -0.70 16.00
CA GLU A 165 -26.12 -1.96 15.95
C GLU A 165 -25.40 -3.10 16.69
N PHE A 166 -24.10 -3.28 16.42
CA PHE A 166 -23.29 -4.37 16.94
C PHE A 166 -22.31 -3.87 17.99
N LYS A 167 -22.80 -3.11 18.97
CA LYS A 167 -22.00 -2.41 19.99
C LYS A 167 -20.97 -3.28 20.72
N ASN A 168 -21.27 -4.57 20.90
CA ASN A 168 -20.39 -5.51 21.60
C ASN A 168 -19.33 -6.15 20.69
N PHE A 169 -19.49 -6.05 19.36
CA PHE A 169 -18.65 -6.74 18.38
C PHE A 169 -17.88 -5.77 17.47
N VAL A 170 -18.42 -4.57 17.23
CA VAL A 170 -17.83 -3.58 16.32
C VAL A 170 -17.35 -2.37 17.09
N LYS A 171 -16.03 -2.16 17.08
CA LYS A 171 -15.37 -1.00 17.66
C LYS A 171 -14.82 -0.12 16.54
N LEU A 172 -15.02 1.19 16.66
CA LEU A 172 -14.35 2.15 15.79
C LEU A 172 -12.93 2.36 16.28
N GLY A 173 -11.98 2.43 15.35
CA GLY A 173 -10.61 2.81 15.66
C GLY A 173 -10.51 4.30 15.99
N ASN A 174 -9.56 4.64 16.84
CA ASN A 174 -9.31 6.03 17.24
C ASN A 174 -8.16 6.61 16.43
N TYR A 175 -8.36 7.82 15.93
CA TYR A 175 -7.29 8.62 15.34
C TYR A 175 -6.40 9.18 16.44
N LEU A 176 -5.09 9.09 16.25
CA LEU A 176 -4.14 9.75 17.14
C LEU A 176 -4.16 11.24 16.86
N GLY A 177 -4.38 12.03 17.91
CA GLY A 177 -4.13 13.47 17.86
C GLY A 177 -2.66 13.79 17.57
N ARG A 178 -2.36 15.01 17.14
CA ARG A 178 -0.99 15.43 16.81
C ARG A 178 0.00 15.22 17.95
N GLU A 179 -0.38 15.57 19.18
CA GLU A 179 0.48 15.39 20.36
C GLU A 179 0.67 13.91 20.71
N GLU A 180 -0.38 13.09 20.57
CA GLU A 180 -0.28 11.64 20.81
C GLU A 180 0.64 10.98 19.78
N LEU A 181 0.52 11.38 18.50
CA LEU A 181 1.41 10.93 17.44
C LEU A 181 2.85 11.37 17.70
N ARG A 182 3.07 12.62 18.12
CA ARG A 182 4.41 13.14 18.46
C ARG A 182 5.05 12.32 19.58
N LEU A 183 4.32 12.06 20.66
CA LEU A 183 4.80 11.24 21.77
C LEU A 183 5.10 9.80 21.33
N PHE A 184 4.23 9.22 20.50
CA PHE A 184 4.42 7.89 19.95
C PHE A 184 5.69 7.80 19.09
N LEU A 185 5.88 8.72 18.15
CA LEU A 185 7.04 8.72 17.26
C LEU A 185 8.34 8.97 18.03
N HIS A 186 8.31 9.87 19.01
CA HIS A 186 9.44 10.12 19.91
C HIS A 186 9.85 8.85 20.67
N GLN A 187 8.88 8.08 21.16
CA GLN A 187 9.15 6.79 21.79
C GLN A 187 9.76 5.78 20.81
N GLN A 188 9.27 5.71 19.57
CA GLN A 188 9.82 4.81 18.54
C GLN A 188 11.26 5.16 18.18
N ARG A 189 11.56 6.45 18.05
CA ARG A 189 12.92 6.94 17.79
C ARG A 189 13.91 6.55 18.88
N HIS A 190 13.48 6.63 20.15
CA HIS A 190 14.31 6.30 21.31
C HIS A 190 14.12 4.86 21.82
N ARG A 191 13.55 3.98 20.99
CA ARG A 191 13.23 2.60 21.38
C ARG A 191 14.46 1.75 21.71
N PHE A 192 15.59 2.06 21.08
CA PHE A 192 16.86 1.41 21.36
C PHE A 192 17.76 2.37 22.16
N PRO A 193 18.41 1.90 23.24
CA PRO A 193 19.44 2.68 23.90
C PRO A 193 20.55 2.98 22.88
N VAL A 194 20.98 4.25 22.81
CA VAL A 194 22.09 4.64 21.94
C VAL A 194 23.32 3.84 22.35
N CYS A 195 23.80 2.96 21.48
CA CYS A 195 25.10 2.33 21.69
C CYS A 195 26.15 3.44 21.56
N GLU A 196 26.86 3.78 22.65
CA GLU A 196 27.87 4.86 22.66
C GLU A 196 29.07 4.61 21.72
N ASN A 197 29.12 3.47 21.05
CA ASN A 197 30.10 3.17 20.01
C ASN A 197 29.39 2.69 18.75
N GLU A 198 28.94 3.64 17.94
CA GLU A 198 29.16 3.64 16.50
C GLU A 198 28.61 4.96 15.96
N LYS A 199 29.45 5.67 15.21
CA LYS A 199 28.95 6.62 14.21
C LYS A 199 28.16 5.79 13.22
N ILE A 200 26.88 5.52 13.51
CA ILE A 200 25.95 4.97 12.54
C ILE A 200 25.89 6.06 11.48
N GLN A 201 26.64 5.84 10.40
CA GLN A 201 26.49 6.58 9.17
C GLN A 201 24.98 6.65 8.92
N GLU A 202 24.46 7.88 8.82
CA GLU A 202 23.15 8.12 8.24
C GLU A 202 22.97 7.11 7.12
N SER A 203 21.90 6.32 7.26
CA SER A 203 21.38 5.33 6.31
C SER A 203 22.15 5.25 5.01
N THR A 204 22.64 4.08 4.62
CA THR A 204 23.13 3.75 3.30
C THR A 204 22.25 4.36 2.20
N VAL A 205 22.46 5.64 1.88
CA VAL A 205 21.97 6.26 0.68
C VAL A 205 22.88 5.66 -0.35
N GLU A 206 22.44 4.59 -1.00
CA GLU A 206 23.06 4.17 -2.24
C GLU A 206 23.06 5.40 -3.13
N TYR A 207 24.23 6.03 -3.27
CA TYR A 207 24.43 7.15 -4.14
C TYR A 207 24.31 6.60 -5.56
N LEU A 208 23.06 6.55 -6.05
CA LEU A 208 22.79 6.20 -7.43
C LEU A 208 23.62 7.14 -8.30
N ASN A 209 24.35 6.56 -9.26
CA ASN A 209 25.06 7.38 -10.22
C ASN A 209 24.05 8.21 -11.04
N ARG A 210 24.55 9.20 -11.79
CA ARG A 210 23.67 10.13 -12.53
C ARG A 210 22.71 9.39 -13.46
N ASP A 211 23.17 8.32 -14.09
CA ASP A 211 22.40 7.54 -15.06
C ASP A 211 21.32 6.69 -14.37
N GLU A 212 21.64 6.05 -13.25
CA GLU A 212 20.69 5.33 -12.40
C GLU A 212 19.60 6.25 -11.83
N ASN A 213 19.96 7.47 -11.45
CA ASN A 213 18.98 8.45 -10.95
C ASN A 213 18.03 8.90 -12.08
N ILE A 214 18.55 9.08 -13.30
CA ILE A 214 17.72 9.36 -14.48
C ILE A 214 16.80 8.17 -14.77
N LEU A 215 17.33 6.95 -14.82
CA LEU A 215 16.58 5.73 -15.08
C LEU A 215 15.47 5.52 -14.03
N LYS A 216 15.79 5.73 -12.76
CA LYS A 216 14.84 5.67 -11.65
C LYS A 216 13.72 6.68 -11.84
N LYS A 217 14.04 7.94 -12.16
CA LYS A 217 13.02 8.98 -12.40
C LYS A 217 12.11 8.63 -13.57
N ILE A 218 12.66 8.12 -14.68
CA ILE A 218 11.88 7.69 -15.84
C ILE A 218 10.95 6.54 -15.44
N THR A 219 11.49 5.52 -14.78
CA THR A 219 10.75 4.34 -14.35
C THR A 219 9.62 4.71 -13.37
N ASP A 220 9.93 5.50 -12.34
CA ASP A 220 8.95 6.02 -11.37
C ASP A 220 7.85 6.83 -12.08
N THR A 221 8.21 7.66 -13.07
CA THR A 221 7.25 8.46 -13.83
C THR A 221 6.33 7.57 -14.65
N LEU A 222 6.86 6.61 -15.39
CA LEU A 222 6.07 5.68 -16.21
C LEU A 222 5.15 4.79 -15.36
N CYS A 223 5.58 4.44 -14.14
CA CYS A 223 4.78 3.69 -13.18
C CYS A 223 3.76 4.55 -12.42
N HIS A 224 3.70 5.86 -12.68
CA HIS A 224 2.74 6.75 -12.02
C HIS A 224 1.30 6.37 -12.39
N SER A 225 0.41 6.42 -11.38
CA SER A 225 -0.97 5.95 -11.48
C SER A 225 -1.77 6.58 -12.63
N GLU A 226 -1.54 7.86 -12.91
CA GLU A 226 -2.18 8.57 -14.02
C GLU A 226 -1.74 8.02 -15.39
N ILE A 227 -0.45 7.74 -15.57
CA ILE A 227 0.08 7.22 -16.84
C ILE A 227 -0.48 5.81 -17.06
N ILE A 228 -0.36 4.94 -16.05
CA ILE A 228 -0.87 3.58 -16.12
C ILE A 228 -2.38 3.56 -16.40
N THR A 229 -3.14 4.45 -15.75
CA THR A 229 -4.59 4.55 -15.98
C THR A 229 -4.92 4.92 -17.43
N ARG A 230 -4.19 5.88 -18.02
CA ARG A 230 -4.36 6.23 -19.44
C ARG A 230 -4.05 5.07 -20.38
N VAL A 231 -3.03 4.27 -20.07
CA VAL A 231 -2.70 3.07 -20.86
C VAL A 231 -3.82 2.03 -20.75
N VAL A 232 -4.31 1.76 -19.53
CA VAL A 232 -5.45 0.86 -19.29
C VAL A 232 -6.69 1.32 -20.07
N ASP A 233 -7.04 2.60 -19.99
CA ASP A 233 -8.21 3.14 -20.70
C ASP A 233 -8.06 3.01 -22.22
N THR A 234 -6.83 3.04 -22.73
CA THR A 234 -6.56 2.85 -24.16
C THR A 234 -6.70 1.38 -24.55
N LEU A 235 -6.13 0.46 -23.77
CA LEU A 235 -6.22 -0.98 -24.02
C LEU A 235 -7.64 -1.54 -23.87
N LEU A 236 -8.48 -0.91 -23.05
CA LEU A 236 -9.85 -1.34 -22.82
C LEU A 236 -10.89 -0.56 -23.64
N LYS A 237 -10.49 0.35 -24.53
CA LYS A 237 -11.41 0.97 -25.50
C LYS A 237 -11.68 -0.03 -26.62
N LYS A 238 -12.95 -0.26 -26.94
CA LYS A 238 -13.33 -0.98 -28.18
C LYS A 238 -13.13 0.00 -29.35
N ASP A 239 -12.45 -0.47 -30.39
CA ASP A 239 -12.42 0.20 -31.70
C ASP A 239 -13.82 0.28 -32.33
#